data_AF-A0A4U1JF85-F1
#
_entry.id   AF-A0A4U1JF85-F1
#
_cell.length_a   1.000
_cell.length_b   1.000
_cell.length_c   1.000
_cell.angle_alpha   90.00
_cell.angle_beta   90.00
_cell.angle_gamma   90.00
#
_symmetry.space_group_name_H-M   'P 1'
#
loop_
_entity.id
_entity.type
_entity.pdbx_description
1 polymer ?
#
loop_
_entity_poly.entity_id
_entity_poly.type
_entity_poly.pdbx_seq_one_letter_code
_entity_poly.pdbx_strand_id
1 'polypeptide(L)'
;MNKETAEKLLAISMDCSRDTNESIKRVMECCDEGTFKIYRGHGGKIMGYLFTEVIAPIQSEHLELAPPDFKPMQHTERPRLRLTKESQDDLLALLNRLYEQIETMAGIVRENCDKVEAAMYRSRTHEVLVHVADAMACVLAADIEEKEG
;
A
#
# COMPACT_ATOMS: atom_id res chain seq x y z
N MET A 1 10.65 -10.56 2.84
CA MET A 1 10.83 -10.55 1.36
C MET A 1 12.25 -11.00 1.00
N ASN A 2 12.59 -11.29 -0.27
CA ASN A 2 14.01 -11.49 -0.66
C ASN A 2 14.69 -10.14 -0.96
N LYS A 3 16.02 -10.08 -0.83
CA LYS A 3 16.78 -8.83 -0.94
C LYS A 3 16.68 -8.16 -2.32
N GLU A 4 16.74 -8.92 -3.40
CA GLU A 4 16.66 -8.37 -4.76
C GLU A 4 15.31 -7.68 -5.01
N THR A 5 14.22 -8.29 -4.55
CA THR A 5 12.89 -7.69 -4.60
C THR A 5 12.82 -6.44 -3.70
N ALA A 6 13.40 -6.50 -2.50
CA ALA A 6 13.46 -5.37 -1.57
C ALA A 6 14.18 -4.15 -2.18
N GLU A 7 15.33 -4.36 -2.81
CA GLU A 7 16.12 -3.31 -3.49
C GLU A 7 15.33 -2.66 -4.64
N LYS A 8 14.65 -3.47 -5.46
CA LYS A 8 13.81 -2.95 -6.56
C LYS A 8 12.65 -2.10 -6.05
N LEU A 9 11.92 -2.57 -5.04
CA LEU A 9 10.82 -1.81 -4.46
C LEU A 9 11.29 -0.53 -3.79
N LEU A 10 12.44 -0.57 -3.10
CA LEU A 10 13.04 0.61 -2.49
C LEU A 10 13.46 1.63 -3.56
N ALA A 11 14.08 1.19 -4.65
CA ALA A 11 14.45 2.07 -5.77
C ALA A 11 13.23 2.77 -6.39
N ILE A 12 12.16 2.01 -6.68
CA ILE A 12 10.90 2.58 -7.21
C ILE A 12 10.31 3.59 -6.22
N SER A 13 10.31 3.27 -4.92
CA SER A 13 9.80 4.16 -3.88
C SER A 13 10.60 5.47 -3.80
N MET A 14 11.93 5.40 -3.95
CA MET A 14 12.77 6.59 -3.98
C MET A 14 12.51 7.46 -5.22
N ASP A 15 12.26 6.84 -6.37
CA ASP A 15 11.86 7.56 -7.59
C ASP A 15 10.49 8.24 -7.39
N CYS A 16 9.49 7.55 -6.84
CA CYS A 16 8.18 8.15 -6.54
C CYS A 16 8.27 9.33 -5.54
N SER A 17 9.14 9.24 -4.53
CA SER A 17 9.40 10.35 -3.60
C SER A 17 10.01 11.55 -4.33
N ARG A 18 10.99 11.31 -5.22
CA ARG A 18 11.63 12.36 -6.03
C ARG A 18 10.63 13.06 -6.94
N ASP A 19 9.81 12.28 -7.65
CA ASP A 19 8.79 12.82 -8.56
C ASP A 19 7.72 13.63 -7.82
N THR A 20 7.35 13.20 -6.61
CA THR A 20 6.44 13.95 -5.74
C THR A 20 7.06 15.27 -5.31
N ASN A 21 8.34 15.29 -4.93
CA ASN A 21 9.01 16.52 -4.54
C ASN A 21 9.14 17.50 -5.71
N GLU A 22 9.47 16.99 -6.91
CA GLU A 22 9.52 17.78 -8.13
C GLU A 22 8.14 18.35 -8.51
N SER A 23 7.06 17.58 -8.34
CA SER A 23 5.70 18.10 -8.60
C SER A 23 5.30 19.21 -7.63
N ILE A 24 5.65 19.09 -6.34
CA ILE A 24 5.45 20.14 -5.34
C ILE A 24 6.20 21.41 -5.74
N LYS A 25 7.47 21.28 -6.16
CA LYS A 25 8.30 22.40 -6.58
C LYS A 25 7.69 23.15 -7.77
N ARG A 26 7.17 22.43 -8.77
CA ARG A 26 6.50 23.06 -9.92
C ARG A 26 5.26 23.86 -9.51
N VAL A 27 4.44 23.34 -8.61
CA VAL A 27 3.27 24.09 -8.11
C VAL A 27 3.71 25.33 -7.32
N MET A 28 4.78 25.23 -6.53
CA MET A 28 5.36 26.38 -5.83
C MET A 28 5.82 27.49 -6.79
N GLU A 29 6.39 27.12 -7.94
CA GLU A 29 6.91 28.07 -8.93
C GLU A 29 5.83 28.71 -9.81
N CYS A 30 4.69 28.02 -10.01
CA CYS A 30 3.68 28.41 -11.00
C CYS A 30 2.32 28.80 -10.42
N CYS A 31 2.08 28.62 -9.12
CA CYS A 31 0.77 28.86 -8.50
C CYS A 31 0.88 29.83 -7.32
N ASP A 32 -0.27 30.36 -6.90
CA ASP A 32 -0.36 31.16 -5.68
C ASP A 32 -0.14 30.31 -4.41
N GLU A 33 0.18 30.98 -3.31
CA GLU A 33 0.47 30.36 -2.02
C GLU A 33 -0.69 29.49 -1.50
N GLY A 34 -1.95 29.88 -1.75
CA GLY A 34 -3.12 29.11 -1.33
C GLY A 34 -3.19 27.76 -2.04
N THR A 35 -3.04 27.78 -3.36
CA THR A 35 -2.98 26.58 -4.20
C THR A 35 -1.78 25.70 -3.84
N PHE A 36 -0.61 26.31 -3.67
CA PHE A 36 0.61 25.61 -3.25
C PHE A 36 0.42 24.87 -1.92
N LYS A 37 -0.15 25.55 -0.92
CA LYS A 37 -0.37 24.96 0.41
C LYS A 37 -1.28 23.73 0.37
N ILE A 38 -2.34 23.76 -0.44
CA ILE A 38 -3.24 22.61 -0.63
C ILE A 38 -2.49 21.46 -1.28
N TYR A 39 -1.82 21.72 -2.42
CA TYR A 39 -1.12 20.68 -3.18
C TYR A 39 0.03 20.06 -2.37
N ARG A 40 0.84 20.88 -1.68
CA ARG A 40 1.91 20.42 -0.80
C ARG A 40 1.38 19.50 0.31
N GLY A 41 0.18 19.76 0.82
CA GLY A 41 -0.49 18.87 1.77
C GLY A 41 -0.72 17.47 1.21
N HIS A 42 -1.14 17.36 -0.05
CA HIS A 42 -1.29 16.06 -0.73
C HIS A 42 0.07 15.40 -1.01
N GLY A 43 1.05 16.15 -1.51
CA GLY A 43 2.40 15.62 -1.72
C GLY A 43 3.06 15.10 -0.44
N GLY A 44 2.86 15.80 0.68
CA GLY A 44 3.30 15.35 2.00
C GLY A 44 2.66 14.02 2.43
N LYS A 45 1.36 13.81 2.14
CA LYS A 45 0.69 12.53 2.41
C LYS A 45 1.27 11.40 1.58
N ILE A 46 1.52 11.62 0.29
CA ILE A 46 2.13 10.62 -0.60
C ILE A 46 3.47 10.17 -0.04
N MET A 47 4.37 11.12 0.29
CA MET A 47 5.68 10.80 0.85
C MET A 47 5.57 10.12 2.22
N GLY A 48 4.62 10.54 3.05
CA GLY A 48 4.35 9.93 4.36
C GLY A 48 3.96 8.46 4.25
N TYR A 49 2.92 8.15 3.47
CA TYR A 49 2.48 6.76 3.27
C TYR A 49 3.53 5.90 2.56
N LEU A 50 4.24 6.45 1.57
CA LEU A 50 5.33 5.72 0.92
C LEU A 50 6.44 5.34 1.92
N PHE A 51 6.74 6.24 2.86
CA PHE A 51 7.70 5.93 3.90
C PHE A 51 7.17 4.91 4.90
N THR A 52 5.99 5.14 5.49
CA THR A 52 5.48 4.31 6.60
C THR A 52 5.01 2.93 6.16
N GLU A 53 4.42 2.81 4.97
CA GLU A 53 3.80 1.56 4.51
C GLU A 53 4.72 0.72 3.61
N VAL A 54 5.78 1.32 3.05
CA VAL A 54 6.66 0.63 2.08
C VAL A 54 8.13 0.70 2.49
N ILE A 55 8.73 1.90 2.55
CA ILE A 55 10.17 2.04 2.75
C ILE A 55 10.61 1.54 4.12
N ALA A 56 9.96 2.00 5.19
CA ALA A 56 10.36 1.66 6.56
C ALA A 56 10.15 0.17 6.89
N PRO A 57 9.07 -0.50 6.46
CA PRO A 57 8.94 -1.96 6.57
C PRO A 57 10.07 -2.70 5.86
N ILE A 58 10.39 -2.32 4.61
CA ILE A 58 11.50 -2.93 3.86
C ILE A 58 12.82 -2.77 4.59
N GLN A 59 13.12 -1.57 5.08
CA GLN A 59 14.34 -1.28 5.82
C GLN A 59 14.38 -1.98 7.18
N SER A 60 13.23 -2.26 7.79
CA SER A 60 13.14 -3.04 9.04
C SER A 60 13.41 -4.52 8.80
N GLU A 61 12.93 -5.07 7.67
CA GLU A 61 13.23 -6.45 7.24
C GLU A 61 14.68 -6.63 6.75
N HIS A 62 15.26 -5.59 6.13
CA HIS A 62 16.58 -5.59 5.50
C HIS A 62 17.42 -4.39 5.97
N LEU A 63 17.96 -4.47 7.19
CA LEU A 63 18.68 -3.38 7.86
C LEU A 63 19.90 -2.88 7.07
N GLU A 64 20.51 -3.73 6.26
CA GLU A 64 21.63 -3.34 5.40
C GLU A 64 21.24 -2.37 4.27
N LEU A 65 19.95 -2.23 3.98
CA LEU A 65 19.39 -1.26 3.03
C LEU A 65 18.93 0.04 3.72
N ALA A 66 19.01 0.09 5.05
CA ALA A 66 18.58 1.23 5.84
C ALA A 66 19.70 2.28 5.98
N PRO A 67 19.36 3.59 6.10
CA PRO A 67 20.34 4.59 6.46
C PRO A 67 20.87 4.37 7.89
N PRO A 68 22.07 4.86 8.24
CA PRO A 68 22.74 4.55 9.50
C PRO A 68 21.95 4.92 10.78
N ASP A 69 21.06 5.91 10.70
CA ASP A 69 20.25 6.42 11.79
C ASP A 69 18.83 5.84 11.83
N PHE A 70 18.51 4.92 10.92
CA PHE A 70 17.21 4.26 10.87
C PHE A 70 16.97 3.41 12.11
N LYS A 71 15.79 3.58 12.72
CA LYS A 71 15.31 2.73 13.80
C LYS A 71 14.26 1.79 13.24
N PRO A 72 14.43 0.46 13.37
CA PRO A 72 13.47 -0.49 12.86
C PRO A 72 12.09 -0.28 13.48
N MET A 73 11.07 -0.48 12.67
CA MET A 73 9.69 -0.44 13.14
C MET A 73 9.47 -1.58 14.14
N GLN A 74 8.81 -1.27 15.25
CA GLN A 74 8.41 -2.30 16.20
C GLN A 74 7.28 -3.12 15.58
N HIS A 75 7.54 -4.41 15.35
CA HIS A 75 6.46 -5.34 15.02
C HIS A 75 5.59 -5.53 16.26
N THR A 76 4.37 -5.01 16.20
CA THR A 76 3.33 -5.39 17.15
C THR A 76 2.81 -6.75 16.73
N GLU A 77 2.93 -7.75 17.59
CA GLU A 77 2.27 -9.03 17.38
C GLU A 77 0.75 -8.78 17.27
N ARG A 78 0.19 -9.12 16.12
CA ARG A 78 -1.25 -9.08 15.92
C ARG A 78 -1.85 -10.41 16.38
N PRO A 79 -3.01 -10.40 17.05
CA PRO A 79 -3.75 -11.64 17.33
C PRO A 79 -3.96 -12.42 16.05
N ARG A 80 -3.57 -13.70 16.06
CA ARG A 80 -3.75 -14.58 14.90
C ARG A 80 -5.14 -15.21 14.94
N LEU A 81 -5.76 -15.28 13.77
CA LEU A 81 -6.95 -16.09 13.57
C LEU A 81 -6.57 -17.56 13.78
N ARG A 82 -7.50 -18.35 14.30
CA ARG A 82 -7.40 -19.81 14.28
C ARG A 82 -8.36 -20.34 13.24
N LEU A 83 -7.83 -21.06 12.27
CA LEU A 83 -8.60 -21.55 11.12
C LEU A 83 -8.26 -23.03 10.87
N THR A 84 -9.21 -23.76 10.30
CA THR A 84 -8.84 -25.01 9.62
C THR A 84 -8.22 -24.68 8.26
N LYS A 85 -7.45 -25.61 7.69
CA LYS A 85 -6.89 -25.42 6.34
C LYS A 85 -7.98 -25.16 5.29
N GLU A 86 -9.09 -25.90 5.38
CA GLU A 86 -10.28 -25.76 4.53
C GLU A 86 -10.85 -24.33 4.62
N SER A 87 -11.06 -23.82 5.83
CA SER A 87 -11.57 -22.45 6.03
C SER A 87 -10.59 -21.37 5.56
N GLN A 88 -9.29 -21.58 5.73
CA GLN A 88 -8.27 -20.66 5.20
C GLN A 88 -8.35 -20.59 3.67
N ASP A 89 -8.41 -21.74 3.00
CA ASP A 89 -8.44 -21.81 1.54
C ASP A 89 -9.73 -21.19 0.97
N ASP A 90 -10.88 -21.47 1.58
CA ASP A 90 -12.17 -20.88 1.19
C ASP A 90 -12.18 -19.35 1.35
N LEU A 91 -11.68 -18.84 2.48
CA LEU A 91 -11.60 -17.40 2.72
C LEU A 91 -10.67 -16.71 1.72
N LEU A 92 -9.51 -17.31 1.41
CA LEU A 92 -8.59 -16.76 0.42
C LEU A 92 -9.20 -16.78 -0.98
N ALA A 93 -9.93 -17.83 -1.36
CA ALA A 93 -10.61 -17.88 -2.65
C ALA A 93 -11.67 -16.76 -2.77
N LEU A 94 -12.43 -16.51 -1.71
CA LEU A 94 -13.41 -15.43 -1.66
C LEU A 94 -12.76 -14.04 -1.73
N LEU A 95 -11.71 -13.81 -0.96
CA LEU A 95 -11.01 -12.52 -0.93
C LEU A 95 -10.31 -12.22 -2.26
N ASN A 96 -9.69 -13.22 -2.90
CA ASN A 96 -9.11 -13.08 -4.24
C ASN A 96 -10.17 -12.68 -5.27
N ARG A 97 -11.33 -13.36 -5.28
CA ARG A 97 -12.43 -13.02 -6.17
C ARG A 97 -12.92 -11.58 -5.93
N LEU A 98 -13.04 -11.17 -4.66
CA LEU A 98 -13.43 -9.82 -4.30
C LEU A 98 -12.41 -8.80 -4.82
N TYR A 99 -11.11 -9.07 -4.66
CA TYR A 99 -10.04 -8.23 -5.17
C TYR A 99 -10.15 -8.03 -6.69
N GLU A 100 -10.30 -9.12 -7.45
CA GLU A 100 -10.44 -9.09 -8.92
C GLU A 100 -11.67 -8.30 -9.39
N GLN A 101 -12.80 -8.44 -8.68
CA GLN A 101 -14.02 -7.69 -8.98
C GLN A 101 -13.83 -6.18 -8.76
N ILE A 102 -13.14 -5.79 -7.68
CA ILE A 102 -12.88 -4.39 -7.37
C ILE A 102 -11.85 -3.79 -8.35
N GLU A 103 -10.82 -4.54 -8.74
CA GLU A 103 -9.89 -4.16 -9.80
C GLU A 103 -10.62 -3.92 -11.14
N THR A 104 -11.58 -4.80 -11.46
CA THR A 104 -12.44 -4.61 -12.65
C THR A 104 -13.23 -3.30 -12.57
N MET A 105 -13.79 -2.97 -11.40
CA MET A 105 -14.46 -1.67 -11.19
C MET A 105 -13.50 -0.49 -11.38
N ALA A 106 -12.25 -0.59 -10.89
CA ALA A 106 -11.24 0.45 -11.09
C ALA A 106 -10.91 0.68 -12.57
N GLY A 107 -10.89 -0.41 -13.36
CA GLY A 107 -10.73 -0.38 -14.81
C GLY A 107 -11.88 0.34 -15.51
N ILE A 108 -13.12 -0.02 -15.18
CA ILE A 108 -14.33 0.60 -15.74
C ILE A 108 -14.35 2.11 -15.47
N VAL A 109 -14.07 2.52 -14.23
CA VAL A 109 -14.00 3.95 -13.84
C VAL A 109 -12.95 4.69 -14.66
N ARG A 110 -11.76 4.10 -14.87
CA ARG A 110 -10.70 4.73 -15.68
C ARG A 110 -11.16 4.98 -17.12
N GLU A 111 -11.92 4.05 -17.68
CA GLU A 111 -12.24 4.03 -19.11
C GLU A 111 -13.51 4.82 -19.47
N ASN A 112 -14.41 5.02 -18.50
CA ASN A 112 -15.76 5.54 -18.76
C ASN A 112 -16.09 6.86 -18.04
N CYS A 113 -15.25 7.32 -17.11
CA CYS A 113 -15.46 8.58 -16.38
C CYS A 113 -14.56 9.71 -16.88
N ASP A 114 -14.92 10.96 -16.59
CA ASP A 114 -13.98 12.07 -16.79
C ASP A 114 -12.79 12.00 -15.83
N LYS A 115 -11.77 12.82 -16.05
CA LYS A 115 -10.50 12.75 -15.30
C LYS A 115 -10.67 13.00 -13.80
N VAL A 116 -11.58 13.89 -13.40
CA VAL A 116 -11.81 14.25 -11.99
C VAL A 116 -12.58 13.13 -11.30
N GLU A 117 -13.68 12.70 -11.91
CA GLU A 117 -14.47 11.57 -11.42
C GLU A 117 -13.63 10.29 -11.32
N ALA A 118 -12.85 9.99 -12.36
CA ALA A 118 -11.98 8.84 -12.38
C ALA A 118 -10.96 8.90 -11.24
N ALA A 119 -10.35 10.05 -10.96
CA ALA A 119 -9.41 10.21 -9.84
C ALA A 119 -10.08 9.98 -8.48
N MET A 120 -11.28 10.54 -8.27
CA MET A 120 -12.04 10.39 -7.03
C MET A 120 -12.44 8.94 -6.76
N TYR A 121 -13.03 8.28 -7.76
CA TYR A 121 -13.46 6.90 -7.62
C TYR A 121 -12.27 5.95 -7.50
N ARG A 122 -11.18 6.16 -8.26
CA ARG A 122 -9.94 5.37 -8.13
C ARG A 122 -9.38 5.36 -6.72
N SER A 123 -9.36 6.52 -6.05
CA SER A 123 -8.88 6.59 -4.67
C SER A 123 -9.71 5.71 -3.74
N ARG A 124 -11.05 5.74 -3.87
CA ARG A 124 -11.96 4.94 -3.05
C ARG A 124 -11.86 3.45 -3.36
N THR A 125 -11.81 3.10 -4.64
CA THR A 125 -11.64 1.71 -5.07
C THR A 125 -10.30 1.14 -4.57
N HIS A 126 -9.23 1.93 -4.63
CA HIS A 126 -7.93 1.53 -4.08
C HIS A 126 -7.96 1.33 -2.56
N GLU A 127 -8.64 2.21 -1.81
CA GLU A 127 -8.81 2.04 -0.36
C GLU A 127 -9.50 0.72 0.00
N VAL A 128 -10.52 0.31 -0.78
CA VAL A 128 -11.15 -1.00 -0.58
C VAL A 128 -10.16 -2.14 -0.89
N LEU A 129 -9.37 -2.03 -1.96
CA LEU A 129 -8.35 -3.04 -2.31
C LEU A 129 -7.29 -3.21 -1.20
N VAL A 130 -6.89 -2.12 -0.56
CA VAL A 130 -5.97 -2.16 0.60
C VAL A 130 -6.59 -3.00 1.72
N HIS A 131 -7.86 -2.76 2.08
CA HIS A 131 -8.53 -3.55 3.12
C HIS A 131 -8.71 -5.03 2.76
N VAL A 132 -8.94 -5.34 1.48
CA VAL A 132 -8.98 -6.74 1.02
C VAL A 132 -7.60 -7.39 1.16
N ALA A 133 -6.53 -6.70 0.78
CA ALA A 133 -5.17 -7.19 0.94
C ALA A 133 -4.79 -7.41 2.41
N ASP A 134 -5.18 -6.49 3.30
CA ASP A 134 -4.99 -6.65 4.74
C ASP A 134 -5.73 -7.88 5.29
N ALA A 135 -6.97 -8.10 4.85
CA ALA A 135 -7.73 -9.28 5.23
C ALA A 135 -7.07 -10.58 4.75
N MET A 136 -6.53 -10.58 3.52
CA MET A 136 -5.78 -11.72 2.98
C MET A 136 -4.52 -11.99 3.80
N ALA A 137 -3.76 -10.96 4.16
CA ALA A 137 -2.58 -11.08 5.00
C ALA A 137 -2.93 -11.67 6.39
N CYS A 138 -4.04 -11.22 6.99
CA CYS A 138 -4.54 -11.77 8.26
C CYS A 138 -4.91 -13.26 8.14
N VAL A 139 -5.57 -13.67 7.05
CA VAL A 139 -5.94 -15.08 6.82
C VAL A 139 -4.72 -15.95 6.54
N LEU A 140 -3.73 -15.44 5.78
CA LEU A 140 -2.47 -16.14 5.52
C LEU A 140 -1.62 -16.31 6.78
N ALA A 141 -1.69 -15.36 7.72
CA ALA A 141 -0.97 -15.40 8.99
C ALA A 141 -1.71 -16.18 10.10
N ALA A 142 -2.86 -16.80 9.79
CA ALA A 142 -3.64 -17.58 10.75
C ALA A 142 -2.88 -18.84 11.23
N ASP A 143 -3.09 -19.21 12.50
CA ASP A 143 -2.64 -20.49 13.02
C ASP A 143 -3.61 -21.59 12.53
N ILE A 144 -3.07 -22.64 11.91
CA ILE A 144 -3.87 -23.72 11.31
C ILE A 144 -4.07 -24.85 12.30
N GLU A 145 -5.33 -25.12 12.61
CA GLU A 145 -5.73 -26.26 13.44
C GLU A 145 -5.80 -27.51 12.56
N GLU A 146 -4.97 -28.52 12.90
CA GLU A 146 -5.11 -29.86 12.34
C GLU A 146 -6.40 -30.47 12.92
N LYS A 147 -7.29 -31.00 12.05
CA LYS A 147 -8.44 -31.79 12.53
C LYS A 147 -7.86 -32.99 13.27
N GLU A 148 -8.05 -33.07 14.59
CA GLU A 148 -7.86 -34.32 15.33
C GLU A 148 -8.80 -35.35 14.68
N GLY A 149 -8.19 -36.39 14.10
CA GLY A 149 -8.89 -37.45 13.37
C GLY A 149 -9.63 -38.44 14.27
#